data_AF-A0A833CHZ0-F1
#
_entry.id   AF-A0A833CHZ0-F1
#
_cell.length_a   1.000
_cell.length_b   1.000
_cell.length_c   1.000
_cell.angle_alpha   90.00
_cell.angle_beta   90.00
_cell.angle_gamma   90.00
#
_symmetry.space_group_name_H-M   'P 1'
#
loop_
_entity.id
_entity.type
_entity.pdbx_description
1 polymer ?
#
loop_
_entity_poly.entity_id
_entity_poly.type
_entity_poly.pdbx_seq_one_letter_code
_entity_poly.pdbx_strand_id
1 'polypeptide(L)'
;MEAENFLDLLKQVVADGKISFYYFSDPTSPITALHHLEIPYPGELSPVDLPYRWHAEKPSEDLIDAVWDDDSHSWIENSDKSQPALIAKLQASNAAMQKKMGNYEAAKIKDAQNNDKVVQALSGVQKGQAQTTAVLAQLVPMVQQLSKSVNTPDKSNKADETKKKEGAE
;
A
#
# COMPACT_ATOMS: atom_id res chain seq x y z
N MET A 1 -31.63 14.40 -55.98
CA MET A 1 -30.88 14.20 -57.23
C MET A 1 -29.56 14.99 -57.26
N GLU A 2 -29.42 16.12 -56.56
CA GLU A 2 -28.15 16.88 -56.54
C GLU A 2 -27.08 16.38 -55.53
N ALA A 3 -27.49 15.81 -54.39
CA ALA A 3 -26.54 15.34 -53.37
C ALA A 3 -25.73 14.10 -53.79
N GLU A 4 -26.35 13.16 -54.53
CA GLU A 4 -25.66 12.00 -55.10
C GLU A 4 -24.62 12.44 -56.15
N ASN A 5 -24.96 13.47 -56.93
CA ASN A 5 -24.07 14.02 -57.96
C ASN A 5 -22.83 14.69 -57.34
N PHE A 6 -22.96 15.35 -56.19
CA PHE A 6 -21.82 15.92 -55.46
C PHE A 6 -20.90 14.86 -54.87
N LEU A 7 -21.47 13.80 -54.26
CA LEU A 7 -20.69 12.73 -53.65
C LEU A 7 -19.86 11.97 -54.69
N ASP A 8 -20.44 11.73 -55.87
CA ASP A 8 -19.75 11.05 -56.96
C ASP A 8 -18.70 11.94 -57.61
N LEU A 9 -18.94 13.26 -57.73
CA LEU A 9 -17.93 14.21 -58.17
C LEU A 9 -16.76 14.27 -57.19
N LEU A 10 -17.03 14.26 -55.88
CA LEU A 10 -15.99 14.33 -54.85
C LEU A 10 -15.14 13.06 -54.85
N LYS A 11 -15.76 11.88 -54.97
CA LYS A 11 -15.05 10.61 -55.17
C LYS A 11 -14.21 10.62 -56.44
N GLN A 12 -14.73 11.16 -57.55
CA GLN A 12 -14.01 11.23 -58.81
C GLN A 12 -12.81 12.18 -58.73
N VAL A 13 -12.96 13.34 -58.08
CA VAL A 13 -11.86 14.31 -57.89
C VAL A 13 -10.79 13.76 -56.94
N VAL A 14 -11.18 13.03 -55.89
CA VAL A 14 -10.24 12.28 -55.03
C VAL A 14 -9.54 11.18 -55.82
N ALA A 15 -10.27 10.37 -56.60
CA ALA A 15 -9.71 9.29 -57.42
C ALA A 15 -8.78 9.79 -58.54
N ASP A 16 -9.05 10.98 -59.08
CA ASP A 16 -8.20 11.67 -60.05
C ASP A 16 -6.90 12.22 -59.43
N GLY A 17 -6.69 12.06 -58.12
CA GLY A 17 -5.51 12.56 -57.40
C GLY A 17 -5.47 14.09 -57.27
N LYS A 18 -6.61 14.76 -57.47
CA LYS A 18 -6.70 16.23 -57.38
C LYS A 18 -6.92 16.72 -55.94
N ILE A 19 -7.23 15.80 -55.01
CA ILE A 19 -7.31 16.07 -53.58
C ILE A 19 -6.40 15.09 -52.85
N SER A 20 -5.44 15.62 -52.12
CA SER A 20 -4.64 14.88 -51.14
C SER A 20 -5.22 15.07 -49.75
N PHE A 21 -4.99 14.10 -48.87
CA PHE A 21 -5.40 14.18 -47.47
C PHE A 21 -4.18 14.39 -46.58
N TYR A 22 -4.33 15.32 -45.64
CA TYR A 22 -3.36 15.60 -44.61
C TYR A 22 -4.05 15.53 -43.25
N TYR A 23 -3.25 15.36 -42.21
CA TYR A 23 -3.76 15.07 -40.88
C TYR A 23 -3.21 16.09 -39.90
N PHE A 24 -4.10 16.86 -39.29
CA PHE A 24 -3.73 17.80 -38.23
C PHE A 24 -3.79 17.12 -36.86
N SER A 25 -2.82 17.41 -35.99
CA SER A 25 -2.83 16.97 -34.60
C SER A 25 -2.59 18.09 -33.61
N ASP A 26 -3.51 18.27 -32.66
CA ASP A 26 -3.30 19.06 -31.45
C ASP A 26 -3.41 18.19 -30.19
N PRO A 27 -2.29 17.62 -29.70
CA PRO A 27 -2.28 16.77 -28.51
C PRO A 27 -2.67 17.50 -27.22
N THR A 28 -2.69 18.84 -27.24
CA THR A 28 -2.97 19.69 -26.06
C THR A 28 -4.41 20.19 -26.01
N SER A 29 -5.17 19.95 -27.08
CA SER A 29 -6.56 20.36 -27.16
C SER A 29 -7.41 19.60 -26.14
N PRO A 30 -8.39 20.23 -25.48
CA PRO A 30 -9.39 19.50 -24.69
C PRO A 30 -10.46 18.83 -25.58
N ILE A 31 -10.44 19.09 -26.89
CA ILE A 31 -11.38 18.55 -27.88
C ILE A 31 -10.70 17.41 -28.63
N THR A 32 -11.12 16.18 -28.36
CA THR A 32 -10.58 14.95 -28.97
C THR A 32 -10.62 14.95 -30.49
N ALA A 33 -11.64 15.58 -31.11
CA ALA A 33 -11.72 15.70 -32.57
C ALA A 33 -10.61 16.58 -33.19
N LEU A 34 -9.84 17.31 -32.38
CA LEU A 34 -8.66 18.07 -32.83
C LEU A 34 -7.34 17.33 -32.55
N HIS A 35 -7.37 16.21 -31.83
CA HIS A 35 -6.20 15.35 -31.64
C HIS A 35 -5.79 14.70 -32.96
N HIS A 36 -6.79 14.38 -33.80
CA HIS A 36 -6.64 14.02 -35.19
C HIS A 36 -7.80 14.63 -35.97
N LEU A 37 -7.47 15.47 -36.96
CA LEU A 37 -8.43 15.96 -37.97
C LEU A 37 -7.91 15.67 -39.38
N GLU A 38 -8.70 14.97 -40.19
CA GLU A 38 -8.42 14.78 -41.61
C GLU A 38 -8.79 16.05 -42.40
N ILE A 39 -7.86 16.52 -43.22
CA ILE A 39 -7.95 17.76 -43.97
C ILE A 39 -7.78 17.46 -45.47
N PRO A 40 -8.85 17.59 -46.27
CA PRO A 40 -8.73 17.51 -47.72
C PRO A 40 -8.05 18.76 -48.26
N TYR A 41 -7.05 18.59 -49.11
CA TYR A 41 -6.30 19.68 -49.72
C TYR A 41 -6.23 19.49 -51.25
N PRO A 42 -6.52 20.53 -52.06
CA PRO A 42 -6.42 20.43 -53.50
C PRO A 42 -4.96 20.39 -53.95
N GLY A 43 -4.54 19.26 -54.54
CA GLY A 43 -3.16 18.99 -54.96
C GLY A 43 -2.26 18.43 -53.86
N GLU A 44 -0.97 18.30 -54.16
CA GLU A 44 0.02 17.72 -53.27
C GLU A 44 0.95 18.79 -52.69
N LEU A 45 1.04 18.84 -51.37
CA LEU A 45 2.04 19.56 -50.62
C LEU A 45 3.32 18.73 -50.51
N SER A 46 4.44 19.41 -50.70
CA SER A 46 5.76 18.86 -50.39
C SER A 46 5.86 18.48 -48.91
N PRO A 47 6.40 17.29 -48.56
CA PRO A 47 6.51 16.85 -47.16
C PRO A 47 7.31 17.80 -46.26
N VAL A 48 8.21 18.61 -46.84
CA VAL A 48 9.02 19.59 -46.08
C VAL A 48 8.32 20.94 -45.90
N ASP A 49 7.21 21.17 -46.61
CA ASP A 49 6.46 22.43 -46.61
C ASP A 49 5.08 22.29 -45.95
N LEU A 50 4.87 21.21 -45.19
CA LEU A 50 3.63 21.02 -44.46
C LEU A 50 3.44 22.11 -43.39
N PRO A 51 2.22 22.67 -43.26
CA PRO A 51 1.90 23.58 -42.16
C PRO A 51 2.20 22.95 -40.80
N TYR A 52 2.40 23.81 -39.79
CA TYR A 52 2.63 23.35 -38.43
C TYR A 52 1.54 22.37 -37.97
N ARG A 53 1.96 21.23 -37.40
CA ARG A 53 1.12 20.12 -36.93
C ARG A 53 0.34 19.36 -38.02
N TRP A 54 0.72 19.52 -39.27
CA TRP A 54 0.18 18.72 -40.36
C TRP A 54 1.12 17.56 -40.70
N HIS A 55 0.52 16.41 -40.95
CA HIS A 55 1.21 15.17 -41.22
C HIS A 55 0.63 14.53 -42.49
N ALA A 56 1.50 14.00 -43.34
CA ALA A 56 1.08 13.26 -44.53
C ALA A 56 0.68 11.81 -44.20
N GLU A 57 1.19 11.27 -43.10
CA GLU A 57 0.86 9.93 -42.62
C GLU A 57 -0.50 9.92 -41.94
N LYS A 58 -1.37 9.00 -42.35
CA LYS A 58 -2.64 8.74 -41.67
C LYS A 58 -2.41 7.91 -40.40
N PRO A 59 -3.03 8.25 -39.26
CA PRO A 59 -2.98 7.39 -38.08
C PRO A 59 -3.64 6.03 -38.34
N SER A 60 -3.22 5.02 -37.58
CA SER A 60 -3.88 3.72 -37.60
C SER A 60 -5.33 3.83 -37.11
N GLU A 61 -6.24 3.14 -37.80
CA GLU A 61 -7.66 3.01 -37.41
C GLU A 61 -7.83 2.25 -36.06
N ASP A 62 -6.80 1.57 -35.60
CA ASP A 62 -6.81 0.86 -34.31
C ASP A 62 -6.61 1.81 -33.11
N LEU A 63 -6.20 3.07 -33.35
CA LEU A 63 -6.04 4.08 -32.31
C LEU A 63 -7.38 4.73 -31.99
N ILE A 64 -7.75 4.71 -30.71
CA ILE A 64 -9.02 5.30 -30.24
C ILE A 64 -8.91 6.82 -30.18
N ASP A 65 -7.78 7.33 -29.68
CA ASP A 65 -7.46 8.75 -29.61
C ASP A 65 -6.03 8.98 -30.12
N ALA A 66 -5.90 9.08 -31.44
CA ALA A 66 -4.61 9.28 -32.09
C ALA A 66 -4.10 10.71 -31.90
N VAL A 67 -2.86 10.85 -31.43
CA VAL A 67 -2.11 12.11 -31.38
C VAL A 67 -0.75 11.94 -32.05
N TRP A 68 -0.24 12.98 -32.68
CA TRP A 68 1.12 12.99 -33.19
C TRP A 68 2.12 13.20 -32.06
N ASP A 69 3.17 12.38 -32.03
CA ASP A 69 4.28 12.49 -31.10
C ASP A 69 5.54 12.94 -31.84
N ASP A 70 6.04 14.13 -31.48
CA ASP A 70 7.20 14.73 -32.14
C ASP A 70 8.50 13.97 -31.85
N ASP A 71 8.60 13.24 -30.72
CA ASP A 71 9.80 12.49 -30.37
C ASP A 71 9.94 11.23 -31.23
N SER A 72 8.87 10.43 -31.33
CA SER A 72 8.83 9.22 -32.17
C SER A 72 8.54 9.49 -33.64
N HIS A 73 8.14 10.72 -34.00
CA HIS A 73 7.68 11.10 -35.34
C HIS A 73 6.59 10.15 -35.87
N SER A 74 5.62 9.82 -35.01
CA SER A 74 4.55 8.89 -35.35
C SER A 74 3.27 9.16 -34.57
N TRP A 75 2.19 8.49 -34.98
CA TRP A 75 0.91 8.51 -34.28
C TRP A 75 0.92 7.56 -33.09
N ILE A 76 0.54 8.07 -31.91
CA ILE A 76 0.44 7.31 -30.68
C ILE A 76 -0.97 7.36 -30.10
N GLU A 77 -1.28 6.38 -29.25
CA GLU A 77 -2.54 6.31 -28.51
C GLU A 77 -2.48 7.21 -27.27
N ASN A 78 -3.42 8.15 -27.18
CA ASN A 78 -3.59 9.07 -26.04
C ASN A 78 -4.75 8.65 -25.11
N SER A 79 -5.56 7.66 -25.49
CA SER A 79 -6.69 7.19 -24.69
C SER A 79 -6.24 6.33 -23.52
N ASP A 80 -6.67 6.71 -22.31
CA ASP A 80 -6.54 5.92 -21.09
C ASP A 80 -7.44 4.67 -21.09
N LYS A 81 -8.32 4.54 -22.08
CA LYS A 81 -9.25 3.42 -22.28
C LYS A 81 -8.80 2.44 -23.36
N SER A 82 -7.69 2.73 -24.04
CA SER A 82 -7.11 1.78 -24.99
C SER A 82 -6.71 0.48 -24.29
N GLN A 83 -6.74 -0.64 -25.01
CA GLN A 83 -6.33 -1.93 -24.43
C GLN A 83 -4.91 -1.88 -23.86
N PRO A 84 -3.90 -1.28 -24.54
CA PRO A 84 -2.57 -1.13 -23.97
C PRO A 84 -2.55 -0.30 -22.67
N ALA A 85 -3.28 0.83 -22.62
CA ALA A 85 -3.36 1.65 -21.40
C ALA A 85 -4.01 0.89 -20.24
N LEU A 86 -5.07 0.12 -20.52
CA LEU A 86 -5.72 -0.73 -19.53
C LEU A 86 -4.78 -1.84 -19.02
N ILE A 87 -4.00 -2.47 -19.91
CA ILE A 87 -2.99 -3.47 -19.54
C ILE A 87 -1.92 -2.85 -18.64
N ALA A 88 -1.38 -1.69 -19.00
CA ALA A 88 -0.40 -0.98 -18.20
C ALA A 88 -0.95 -0.64 -16.80
N LYS A 89 -2.20 -0.17 -16.73
CA LYS A 89 -2.89 0.12 -15.46
C LYS A 89 -3.08 -1.15 -14.61
N LEU A 90 -3.44 -2.28 -15.22
CA LEU A 90 -3.56 -3.57 -14.54
C LEU A 90 -2.20 -4.04 -13.99
N GLN A 91 -1.13 -3.91 -14.78
CA GLN A 91 0.23 -4.26 -14.35
C GLN A 91 0.69 -3.40 -13.17
N ALA A 92 0.48 -2.08 -13.24
CA ALA A 92 0.80 -1.17 -12.14
C ALA A 92 -0.01 -1.49 -10.87
N SER A 93 -1.29 -1.81 -11.02
CA SER A 93 -2.15 -2.24 -9.91
C SER A 93 -1.66 -3.55 -9.27
N ASN A 94 -1.29 -4.54 -10.09
CA ASN A 94 -0.73 -5.80 -9.62
C ASN A 94 0.59 -5.61 -8.86
N ALA A 95 1.50 -4.79 -9.38
CA ALA A 95 2.75 -4.46 -8.71
C ALA A 95 2.51 -3.78 -7.35
N ALA A 96 1.55 -2.84 -7.30
CA ALA A 96 1.15 -2.19 -6.05
C ALA A 96 0.55 -3.18 -5.04
N MET A 97 -0.28 -4.12 -5.49
CA MET A 97 -0.85 -5.17 -4.64
C MET A 97 0.22 -6.12 -4.09
N GLN A 98 1.17 -6.57 -4.93
CA GLN A 98 2.29 -7.41 -4.50
C GLN A 98 3.13 -6.71 -3.41
N LYS A 99 3.42 -5.41 -3.59
CA LYS A 99 4.13 -4.62 -2.58
C LYS A 99 3.37 -4.53 -1.26
N LYS A 100 2.04 -4.32 -1.31
CA LYS A 100 1.19 -4.31 -0.11
C LYS A 100 1.18 -5.67 0.60
N MET A 101 1.12 -6.76 -0.16
CA MET A 101 1.14 -8.12 0.37
C MET A 101 2.47 -8.42 1.08
N GLY A 102 3.61 -8.09 0.46
CA GLY A 102 4.92 -8.26 1.10
C GLY A 102 5.06 -7.44 2.40
N ASN A 103 4.55 -6.20 2.42
CA ASN A 103 4.53 -5.39 3.64
C ASN A 103 3.66 -6.01 4.74
N TYR A 104 2.50 -6.57 4.37
CA TYR A 104 1.60 -7.22 5.31
C TYR A 104 2.21 -8.51 5.89
N GLU A 105 2.86 -9.32 5.07
CA GLU A 105 3.59 -10.51 5.54
C GLU A 105 4.73 -10.15 6.49
N ALA A 106 5.51 -9.12 6.16
CA ALA A 106 6.57 -8.62 7.05
C ALA A 106 6.01 -8.13 8.40
N ALA A 107 4.88 -7.43 8.38
CA ALA A 107 4.20 -6.99 9.61
C ALA A 107 3.73 -8.19 10.45
N LYS A 108 3.10 -9.19 9.82
CA LYS A 108 2.68 -10.44 10.47
C LYS A 108 3.85 -11.17 11.14
N ILE A 109 4.99 -11.28 10.47
CA ILE A 109 6.20 -11.91 11.03
C ILE A 109 6.70 -11.12 12.24
N LYS A 110 6.75 -9.79 12.14
CA LYS A 110 7.17 -8.93 13.26
C LYS A 110 6.22 -9.05 14.45
N ASP A 111 4.92 -9.10 14.21
CA ASP A 111 3.92 -9.27 15.26
C ASP A 111 4.05 -10.64 15.95
N ALA A 112 4.28 -11.71 15.19
CA ALA A 112 4.55 -13.03 15.75
C ALA A 112 5.80 -13.02 16.65
N GLN A 113 6.90 -12.42 16.19
CA GLN A 113 8.12 -12.28 16.99
C GLN A 113 7.92 -11.46 18.26
N ASN A 114 7.14 -10.38 18.18
CA ASN A 114 6.80 -9.57 19.35
C ASN A 114 5.94 -10.37 20.34
N ASN A 115 4.97 -11.13 19.85
CA ASN A 115 4.14 -12.00 20.69
C ASN A 115 5.00 -13.06 21.40
N ASP A 116 5.93 -13.71 20.71
CA ASP A 116 6.84 -14.69 21.32
C ASP A 116 7.68 -14.07 22.45
N LYS A 117 8.17 -12.84 22.27
CA LYS A 117 8.89 -12.10 23.33
C LYS A 117 8.01 -11.82 24.53
N VAL A 118 6.75 -11.43 24.32
CA VAL A 118 5.78 -11.21 25.40
C VAL A 118 5.51 -12.51 26.16
N VAL A 119 5.32 -13.62 25.46
CA VAL A 119 5.13 -14.95 26.07
C VAL A 119 6.34 -15.37 26.90
N GLN A 120 7.56 -15.14 26.39
CA GLN A 120 8.79 -15.41 27.14
C GLN A 120 8.90 -14.55 28.40
N ALA A 121 8.63 -13.24 28.30
CA ALA A 121 8.65 -12.34 29.45
C ALA A 121 7.63 -12.74 30.51
N LEU A 122 6.40 -13.08 30.10
CA LEU A 122 5.34 -13.54 31.00
C LEU A 122 5.74 -14.84 31.72
N SER A 123 6.35 -15.78 30.99
CA SER A 123 6.86 -17.03 31.58
C SER A 123 7.96 -16.76 32.63
N GLY A 124 8.84 -15.77 32.38
CA GLY A 124 9.85 -15.33 33.33
C GLY A 124 9.24 -14.75 34.62
N VAL A 125 8.23 -13.88 34.47
CA VAL A 125 7.49 -13.31 35.62
C VAL A 125 6.82 -14.40 36.46
N GLN A 126 6.16 -15.37 35.81
CA GLN A 126 5.52 -16.49 36.51
C GLN A 126 6.53 -17.32 37.31
N LYS A 127 7.70 -17.61 36.74
CA LYS A 127 8.78 -18.32 37.45
C LYS A 127 9.30 -17.51 38.65
N GLY A 128 9.51 -16.21 38.49
CA GLY A 128 9.94 -15.32 39.57
C GLY A 128 8.92 -15.25 40.71
N GLN A 129 7.62 -15.20 40.38
CA GLN A 129 6.54 -15.21 41.36
C GLN A 129 6.46 -16.55 42.12
N ALA A 130 6.62 -17.67 41.42
CA ALA A 130 6.66 -19.00 42.04
C ALA A 130 7.85 -19.13 43.02
N GLN A 131 9.04 -18.67 42.62
CA GLN A 131 10.22 -18.69 43.48
C GLN A 131 10.06 -17.78 44.71
N THR A 132 9.51 -16.59 44.53
CA THR A 132 9.24 -15.64 45.64
C THR A 132 8.24 -16.24 46.63
N THR A 133 7.18 -16.87 46.13
CA THR A 133 6.19 -17.58 46.97
C THR A 133 6.85 -18.71 47.76
N ALA A 134 7.73 -19.49 47.14
CA ALA A 134 8.46 -20.56 47.82
C ALA A 134 9.37 -20.04 48.94
N VAL A 135 10.10 -18.94 48.69
CA VAL A 135 10.95 -18.30 49.70
C VAL A 135 10.11 -17.75 50.86
N LEU A 136 8.99 -17.08 50.56
CA LEU A 136 8.07 -16.61 51.60
C LEU A 136 7.53 -17.76 52.45
N ALA A 137 7.14 -18.87 51.83
CA ALA A 137 6.64 -20.05 52.52
C ALA A 137 7.68 -20.67 53.48
N GLN A 138 8.98 -20.54 53.17
CA GLN A 138 10.05 -20.97 54.06
C GLN A 138 10.32 -19.97 55.21
N LEU A 139 10.21 -18.66 54.94
CA LEU A 139 10.44 -17.61 55.93
C LEU A 139 9.33 -17.49 56.97
N VAL A 140 8.07 -17.68 56.58
CA VAL A 140 6.90 -17.60 57.48
C VAL A 140 7.06 -18.46 58.75
N PRO A 141 7.38 -19.77 58.67
CA PRO A 141 7.59 -20.59 59.87
C PRO A 141 8.82 -20.16 60.68
N MET A 142 9.88 -19.67 60.05
CA MET A 142 11.08 -19.19 60.75
C MET A 142 10.78 -17.93 61.59
N VAL A 143 10.04 -16.98 61.02
CA VAL A 143 9.57 -15.79 61.76
C VAL A 143 8.62 -16.18 62.89
N GLN A 144 7.74 -17.16 62.68
CA GLN A 144 6.86 -17.70 63.72
C GLN A 144 7.60 -18.44 64.84
N GLN A 145 8.76 -19.06 64.57
CA GLN A 145 9.60 -19.68 65.61
C GLN A 145 10.37 -18.63 66.41
N LEU A 146 10.92 -17.62 65.75
CA LEU A 146 11.63 -16.52 66.42
C LEU A 146 10.70 -15.72 67.34
N SER A 147 9.46 -15.46 66.92
CA SER A 147 8.47 -14.77 67.75
C SER A 147 8.03 -15.58 68.98
N LYS A 148 8.05 -16.91 68.91
CA LYS A 148 7.85 -17.78 70.08
C LYS A 148 9.06 -17.78 71.01
N SER A 149 10.27 -17.74 70.48
CA SER A 149 11.50 -17.77 71.28
C SER A 149 11.77 -16.47 72.06
N VAL A 150 11.40 -15.31 71.51
CA VAL A 150 11.52 -13.99 72.15
C VAL A 150 10.49 -13.78 73.27
N ASN A 151 9.37 -14.50 73.25
CA ASN A 151 8.31 -14.40 74.27
C ASN A 151 8.46 -15.39 75.44
N THR A 152 9.61 -16.06 75.57
CA THR A 152 9.89 -16.90 76.75
C THR A 152 10.52 -16.03 77.84
N PRO A 153 9.85 -15.76 78.98
CA PRO A 153 10.45 -14.97 80.04
C PRO A 153 11.61 -15.74 80.66
N ASP A 154 12.79 -15.13 80.62
CA ASP A 154 13.98 -15.59 81.31
C ASP A 154 13.70 -15.56 82.83
N LYS A 155 13.68 -16.73 83.49
CA LYS A 155 13.67 -16.82 84.95
C LYS A 155 14.80 -17.72 85.42
N SER A 156 15.98 -17.11 85.57
CA SER A 156 17.04 -17.53 86.47
C SER A 156 17.36 -16.37 87.42
N ASN A 157 16.86 -16.45 88.66
CA ASN A 157 17.64 -16.50 89.91
C ASN A 157 16.94 -15.88 91.14
N LYS A 158 16.95 -16.72 92.19
CA LYS A 158 17.16 -16.47 93.63
C LYS A 158 16.03 -16.05 94.59
N ALA A 159 15.98 -16.89 95.64
CA ALA A 159 15.72 -16.65 97.07
C ALA A 159 14.28 -16.29 97.46
N ASP A 160 13.52 -17.23 98.03
CA ASP A 160 13.53 -17.63 99.45
C ASP A 160 12.87 -16.58 100.34
N GLU A 161 11.60 -16.83 100.71
CA GLU A 161 11.14 -16.58 102.07
C GLU A 161 9.94 -17.47 102.40
N THR A 162 9.96 -17.92 103.65
CA THR A 162 9.26 -19.08 104.18
C THR A 162 8.02 -18.65 104.99
N LYS A 163 6.95 -19.46 104.89
CA LYS A 163 6.04 -19.91 105.98
C LYS A 163 4.86 -19.05 106.50
N LYS A 164 3.80 -19.83 106.83
CA LYS A 164 2.63 -19.66 107.74
C LYS A 164 1.40 -18.93 107.17
N LYS A 165 0.14 -19.34 107.42
CA LYS A 165 -0.47 -20.42 108.23
C LYS A 165 -1.97 -20.56 107.84
N GLU A 166 -2.49 -21.77 108.02
CA GLU A 166 -3.86 -22.19 108.44
C GLU A 166 -5.02 -21.17 108.48
N GLY A 167 -6.15 -21.55 107.84
CA GLY A 167 -7.39 -21.92 108.55
C GLY A 167 -8.55 -20.91 108.67
N ALA A 168 -9.77 -21.49 108.63
CA ALA A 168 -11.13 -20.96 108.89
C ALA A 168 -11.78 -20.17 107.73
N GLU A 169 -12.97 -20.48 107.22
CA GLU A 169 -14.12 -21.29 107.69
C GLU A 169 -14.81 -21.99 106.50
#